data_AF-A0A534A7B6-F1
#
_entry.id   AF-A0A534A7B6-F1
#
_cell.length_a   1.000
_cell.length_b   1.000
_cell.length_c   1.000
_cell.angle_alpha   90.00
_cell.angle_beta   90.00
_cell.angle_gamma   90.00
#
_symmetry.space_group_name_H-M   'P 1'
#
loop_
_entity.id
_entity.type
_entity.pdbx_description
1 polymer ?
#
loop_
_entity_poly.entity_id
_entity_poly.type
_entity_poly.pdbx_seq_one_letter_code
_entity_poly.pdbx_strand_id
1 'polypeptide(L)'
;CEGANGPTTAAADEILEKKGIFVIPDILANAGGVTVSYFEWVQDRGGYFWDEDTVNRRLESIMTRSFHEVMGLVEKHKVSTRIACYMLAVDRVAKMHRLRGMYA
;
A
#
# COMPACT_ATOMS: atom_id res chain seq x y z
N CYS A 1 -12.69 -5.56 -1.42
CA CYS A 1 -11.48 -4.86 -1.91
C CYS A 1 -11.90 -3.46 -2.33
N GLU A 2 -11.27 -2.42 -1.81
CA GLU A 2 -11.68 -1.02 -2.06
C GLU A 2 -10.97 -0.44 -3.29
N GLY A 3 -11.65 -0.42 -4.44
CA GLY A 3 -11.11 0.21 -5.65
C GLY A 3 -11.21 1.74 -5.65
N ALA A 4 -12.25 2.29 -5.04
CA ALA A 4 -12.44 3.73 -4.86
C ALA A 4 -11.70 4.24 -3.61
N ASN A 5 -11.56 5.57 -3.49
CA ASN A 5 -11.02 6.20 -2.28
C ASN A 5 -12.12 6.40 -1.24
N GLY A 6 -11.88 5.94 -0.01
CA GLY A 6 -12.79 6.04 1.12
C GLY A 6 -14.22 5.52 0.89
N PRO A 7 -14.45 4.37 0.24
CA PRO A 7 -15.81 3.90 -0.03
C PRO A 7 -16.53 3.40 1.23
N THR A 8 -15.77 3.08 2.29
CA THR A 8 -16.28 2.55 3.56
C THR A 8 -16.04 3.57 4.67
N THR A 9 -17.10 3.87 5.43
CA THR A 9 -16.99 4.75 6.61
C THR A 9 -16.38 4.00 7.80
N ALA A 10 -15.81 4.73 8.77
CA ALA A 10 -15.25 4.11 9.98
C ALA A 10 -16.27 3.25 10.75
N ALA A 11 -17.52 3.72 10.85
CA ALA A 11 -18.60 2.95 11.47
C ALA A 11 -18.92 1.65 10.70
N ALA A 12 -18.85 1.69 9.36
CA ALA A 12 -19.05 0.51 8.54
C ALA A 12 -17.88 -0.48 8.67
N ASP A 13 -16.64 0.00 8.75
CA ASP A 13 -15.45 -0.82 9.00
C ASP A 13 -15.59 -1.64 10.29
N GLU A 14 -16.02 -1.03 11.40
CA GLU A 14 -16.25 -1.75 12.66
C GLU A 14 -17.31 -2.86 12.52
N ILE A 15 -18.36 -2.61 11.75
CA ILE A 15 -19.42 -3.60 11.50
C ILE A 15 -18.87 -4.76 10.66
N LEU A 16 -18.08 -4.47 9.62
CA LEU A 16 -17.47 -5.48 8.75
C LEU A 16 -16.47 -6.34 9.54
N GLU A 17 -15.66 -5.72 10.40
CA GLU A 17 -14.71 -6.41 11.27
C GLU A 17 -15.41 -7.34 12.27
N LYS A 18 -16.47 -6.86 12.94
CA LYS A 18 -17.30 -7.69 13.84
C LYS A 18 -17.95 -8.89 13.12
N LYS A 19 -18.22 -8.75 11.81
CA LYS A 19 -18.75 -9.82 10.95
C LYS A 19 -17.67 -10.75 10.40
N GLY A 20 -16.39 -10.49 10.68
CA GLY A 20 -15.27 -11.27 10.13
C GLY A 20 -15.08 -11.08 8.63
N ILE A 21 -15.60 -9.99 8.06
CA ILE A 21 -15.45 -9.69 6.63
C ILE A 21 -14.07 -9.06 6.40
N PHE A 22 -13.25 -9.73 5.60
CA PHE A 22 -11.93 -9.23 5.25
C PHE A 22 -12.02 -8.07 4.25
N VAL A 23 -11.51 -6.90 4.65
CA VAL A 23 -11.43 -5.71 3.80
C VAL A 23 -9.97 -5.42 3.47
N ILE A 24 -9.67 -5.29 2.18
CA ILE A 24 -8.41 -4.72 1.69
C ILE A 24 -8.65 -3.22 1.50
N PRO A 25 -7.97 -2.35 2.29
CA PRO A 25 -8.21 -0.92 2.29
C PRO A 25 -7.70 -0.25 1.01
N ASP A 26 -8.36 0.82 0.63
CA ASP A 26 -8.10 1.65 -0.54
C ASP A 26 -6.62 2.01 -0.75
N ILE A 27 -5.91 2.48 0.30
CA ILE A 27 -4.49 2.86 0.26
C ILE A 27 -3.59 1.75 -0.33
N LEU A 28 -3.98 0.48 -0.15
CA LEU A 28 -3.29 -0.65 -0.76
C LEU A 28 -4.00 -1.12 -2.04
N ALA A 29 -5.31 -1.31 -1.99
CA ALA A 29 -6.09 -1.92 -3.06
C ALA A 29 -6.05 -1.13 -4.38
N ASN A 30 -6.01 0.20 -4.32
CA ASN A 30 -6.00 1.06 -5.49
C ASN A 30 -4.61 1.63 -5.84
N ALA A 31 -3.56 1.19 -5.12
CA ALA A 31 -2.19 1.69 -5.29
C ALA A 31 -1.53 1.31 -6.64
N GLY A 32 -2.20 0.51 -7.47
CA GLY A 32 -1.68 0.13 -8.78
C GLY A 32 -1.43 1.32 -9.70
N GLY A 33 -2.34 2.30 -9.73
CA GLY A 33 -2.19 3.49 -10.58
C GLY A 33 -0.97 4.32 -10.22
N VAL A 34 -0.75 4.60 -8.92
CA VAL A 34 0.43 5.35 -8.46
C VAL A 34 1.72 4.55 -8.64
N THR A 35 1.66 3.22 -8.51
CA THR A 35 2.82 2.33 -8.74
C THR A 35 3.26 2.36 -10.21
N VAL A 36 2.31 2.30 -11.15
CA VAL A 36 2.61 2.40 -12.58
C VAL A 36 3.05 3.83 -12.96
N SER A 37 2.51 4.86 -12.32
CA SER A 37 3.00 6.24 -12.48
C SER A 37 4.47 6.39 -12.03
N TYR A 38 4.87 5.67 -10.97
CA TYR A 38 6.28 5.60 -10.58
C TYR A 38 7.13 4.89 -11.64
N PHE A 39 6.62 3.83 -12.28
CA PHE A 39 7.32 3.18 -13.38
C PHE A 39 7.49 4.08 -14.60
N GLU A 40 6.48 4.87 -14.95
CA GLU A 40 6.56 5.91 -15.99
C GLU A 40 7.73 6.85 -15.70
N TRP A 41 7.79 7.43 -14.49
CA TRP A 41 8.89 8.31 -14.08
C TRP A 41 10.27 7.64 -14.18
N VAL A 42 10.38 6.35 -13.83
CA VAL A 42 11.65 5.61 -13.96
C VAL A 42 12.04 5.44 -15.44
N GLN A 43 11.08 5.09 -16.30
CA GLN A 43 11.30 4.87 -17.74
C GLN A 43 11.69 6.18 -18.44
N ASP A 44 11.02 7.28 -18.11
CA ASP A 44 11.31 8.61 -18.66
C ASP A 44 12.73 9.06 -18.36
N ARG A 45 13.21 8.82 -17.14
CA ARG A 45 14.60 9.14 -16.76
C ARG A 45 15.63 8.29 -17.49
N GLY A 46 15.27 7.08 -17.88
CA GLY A 46 16.14 6.15 -18.59
C GLY A 46 16.04 6.25 -20.12
N GLY A 47 15.00 6.90 -20.66
CA GLY A 47 14.69 6.89 -22.08
C GLY A 47 14.39 5.49 -22.63
N TYR A 48 13.96 4.56 -21.77
CA TYR A 48 13.74 3.15 -22.13
C TYR A 48 12.41 2.67 -21.57
N PHE A 49 11.48 2.37 -22.47
CA PHE A 49 10.13 1.92 -22.14
C PHE A 49 10.08 0.39 -22.08
N TRP A 50 9.31 -0.12 -21.13
CA TRP A 50 9.09 -1.55 -20.91
C TRP A 50 7.84 -2.01 -21.65
N ASP A 51 7.81 -3.28 -22.05
CA ASP A 51 6.59 -3.93 -22.51
C ASP A 51 5.57 -4.09 -21.36
N GLU A 52 4.31 -4.30 -21.75
CA GLU A 52 3.18 -4.45 -20.84
C GLU A 52 3.40 -5.62 -19.85
N ASP A 53 3.94 -6.75 -20.30
CA ASP A 53 4.21 -7.91 -19.44
C ASP A 53 5.23 -7.58 -18.35
N THR A 54 6.23 -6.77 -18.67
CA THR A 54 7.25 -6.30 -17.72
C THR A 54 6.66 -5.33 -16.72
N VAL A 55 5.81 -4.40 -17.17
CA VAL A 55 5.07 -3.49 -16.27
C VAL A 55 4.17 -4.29 -15.33
N ASN A 56 3.39 -5.23 -15.84
CA ASN A 56 2.45 -6.04 -15.06
C ASN A 56 3.16 -6.95 -14.05
N ARG A 57 4.24 -7.64 -14.43
CA ARG A 57 5.05 -8.46 -13.50
C ARG A 57 5.66 -7.63 -12.37
N ARG A 58 6.17 -6.44 -12.69
CA ARG A 58 6.73 -5.53 -11.68
C ARG A 58 5.65 -4.99 -10.76
N LEU A 59 4.49 -4.62 -11.30
CA LEU A 59 3.33 -4.18 -10.53
C LEU A 59 2.89 -5.28 -9.55
N GLU A 60 2.68 -6.51 -10.04
CA GLU A 60 2.31 -7.66 -9.22
C GLU A 60 3.31 -7.89 -8.09
N SER A 61 4.61 -7.86 -8.38
CA SER A 61 5.66 -8.03 -7.38
C SER A 61 5.56 -7.00 -6.25
N ILE A 62 5.36 -5.72 -6.58
CA ILE A 62 5.25 -4.63 -5.59
C ILE A 62 3.96 -4.76 -4.78
N MET A 63 2.82 -5.02 -5.43
CA MET A 63 1.52 -5.11 -4.78
C MET A 63 1.46 -6.32 -3.83
N THR A 64 1.92 -7.49 -4.28
CA THR A 64 1.96 -8.72 -3.48
C THR A 64 2.90 -8.58 -2.28
N ARG A 65 4.09 -8.00 -2.47
CA ARG A 65 4.99 -7.72 -1.34
C ARG A 65 4.34 -6.78 -0.32
N SER A 66 3.74 -5.69 -0.79
CA SER A 66 3.08 -4.72 0.09
C SER A 66 1.92 -5.34 0.87
N PHE A 67 1.14 -6.22 0.23
CA PHE A 67 0.10 -6.99 0.88
C PHE A 67 0.65 -7.89 1.99
N HIS A 68 1.72 -8.66 1.72
CA HIS A 68 2.34 -9.53 2.73
C HIS A 68 2.90 -8.74 3.92
N GLU A 69 3.52 -7.58 3.69
CA GLU A 69 4.00 -6.72 4.78
C GLU A 69 2.86 -6.21 5.66
N VAL A 70 1.72 -5.83 5.07
CA VAL A 70 0.52 -5.43 5.81
C VAL A 70 -0.03 -6.60 6.61
N MET A 71 -0.17 -7.78 6.00
CA MET A 71 -0.68 -8.97 6.70
C MET A 71 0.21 -9.39 7.86
N GLY A 72 1.53 -9.27 7.72
CA GLY A 72 2.46 -9.50 8.83
C GLY A 72 2.23 -8.54 10.01
N LEU A 73 1.86 -7.28 9.76
CA LEU A 73 1.50 -6.33 10.81
C LEU A 73 0.13 -6.62 11.43
N VAL A 74 -0.87 -7.02 10.62
CA VAL A 74 -2.18 -7.47 11.10
C VAL A 74 -1.99 -8.62 12.10
N GLU A 75 -1.21 -9.64 11.73
CA GLU A 75 -0.96 -10.80 12.58
C GLU A 75 -0.20 -10.46 13.85
N LYS A 76 0.81 -9.59 13.74
CA LYS A 76 1.69 -9.18 14.85
C LYS A 76 0.98 -8.29 15.86
N HIS A 77 0.18 -7.33 15.39
CA HIS A 77 -0.41 -6.30 16.24
C HIS A 77 -1.90 -6.53 16.54
N LYS A 78 -2.54 -7.52 15.90
CA LYS A 78 -3.96 -7.86 16.07
C LYS A 78 -4.88 -6.65 15.83
N VAL A 79 -4.61 -5.94 14.75
CA VAL A 79 -5.36 -4.75 14.31
C VAL A 79 -5.99 -5.01 12.94
N SER A 80 -6.99 -4.22 12.58
CA SER A 80 -7.60 -4.29 11.25
C SER A 80 -6.59 -3.99 10.13
N THR A 81 -6.83 -4.51 8.93
CA THR A 81 -5.99 -4.30 7.75
C THR A 81 -5.76 -2.82 7.44
N ARG A 82 -6.78 -1.97 7.67
CA ARG A 82 -6.66 -0.52 7.46
C ARG A 82 -5.67 0.11 8.44
N ILE A 83 -5.75 -0.23 9.72
CA ILE A 83 -4.80 0.26 10.73
C ILE A 83 -3.39 -0.25 10.41
N ALA A 84 -3.23 -1.51 10.04
CA ALA A 84 -1.94 -2.07 9.64
C ALA A 84 -1.32 -1.34 8.43
N CYS A 85 -2.12 -0.95 7.43
CA CYS A 85 -1.63 -0.14 6.30
C CYS A 85 -1.10 1.22 6.76
N TYR A 86 -1.83 1.92 7.62
CA TYR A 86 -1.38 3.20 8.18
C TYR A 86 -0.11 3.03 9.03
N MET A 87 -0.04 1.98 9.84
CA MET A 87 1.16 1.65 10.62
C MET A 87 2.38 1.47 9.72
N LEU A 88 2.25 0.70 8.64
CA LEU A 88 3.34 0.48 7.68
C LEU A 88 3.79 1.79 7.02
N ALA A 89 2.83 2.61 6.59
CA ALA A 89 3.12 3.88 5.93
C ALA A 89 3.86 4.85 6.86
N VAL A 90 3.34 5.03 8.09
CA VAL A 90 3.95 5.91 9.10
C VAL A 90 5.32 5.39 9.52
N ASP A 91 5.49 4.08 9.73
CA ASP A 91 6.78 3.51 10.12
C ASP A 91 7.85 3.76 9.05
N ARG A 92 7.54 3.54 7.78
CA ARG A 92 8.46 3.78 6.66
C ARG A 92 8.92 5.25 6.61
N VAL A 93 7.99 6.20 6.73
CA VAL A 93 8.32 7.64 6.71
C VAL A 93 9.11 8.04 7.96
N ALA A 94 8.67 7.62 9.14
CA ALA A 94 9.32 7.93 10.41
C ALA A 94 10.73 7.32 10.49
N LYS A 95 10.94 6.12 9.96
CA LYS A 95 12.26 5.48 9.88
C LYS A 95 13.20 6.28 8.99
N MET A 96 12.75 6.69 7.80
CA MET A 96 13.58 7.51 6.90
C MET A 96 13.88 8.89 7.49
N HIS A 97 12.91 9.53 8.15
CA HIS A 97 13.13 10.81 8.81
C HIS A 97 14.17 10.68 9.94
N ARG A 98 14.11 9.61 10.75
CA ARG A 98 15.11 9.38 11.81
C ARG A 98 16.50 9.12 11.25
N LEU A 99 16.63 8.37 10.16
CA LEU A 99 17.92 8.09 9.52
C LEU A 99 18.56 9.32 8.88
N ARG A 100 17.75 10.22 8.28
CA ARG A 100 18.27 11.47 7.69
C ARG A 100 18.69 12.50 8.75
N GLY A 101 18.23 12.34 9.99
CA GLY A 101 18.42 13.32 11.06
C GLY A 101 17.61 14.60 10.80
N MET A 102 17.75 15.57 11.71
CA MET A 102 17.27 16.94 11.49
C MET A 102 18.47 17.81 11.16
N TYR A 103 18.48 18.38 9.96
CA TYR A 103 19.45 19.38 9.54
C TYR A 103 18.68 20.65 9.20
N ALA A 104 19.09 21.77 9.79
CA ALA A 104 18.49 23.09 9.60
C ALA A 104 19.24 23.87 8.52
#